data_AF-A0A7C2V6D9-F1
#
_entry.id   AF-A0A7C2V6D9-F1
#
_cell.length_a   1.000
_cell.length_b   1.000
_cell.length_c   1.000
_cell.angle_alpha   90.00
_cell.angle_beta   90.00
_cell.angle_gamma   90.00
#
_symmetry.space_group_name_H-M   'P 1'
#
loop_
_entity.id
_entity.type
_entity.pdbx_description
1 polymer ?
#
loop_
_entity_poly.entity_id
_entity_poly.type
_entity_poly.pdbx_seq_one_letter_code
_entity_poly.pdbx_strand_id
1 'polypeptide(L)'
;MKRRKRIGSLSLGARLVLLRRGMLDPCEIADAVADFGVEYFVEAKPDVEQLLDHDDPIVRYSAIVALGFDFCTTDRIERLLDILFRDPDRDCRRAAAAAFGCLHRGTNDKRIAGALAVVVRNKNEEDDVRIFAYTALLNVLGIPRNLQPDPLSMALGDIDWELVRGYSAL
;
A
#
# COMPACT_ATOMS: atom_id res chain seq x y z
N MET A 1 -1.29 11.29 23.68
CA MET A 1 -1.50 9.85 23.99
C MET A 1 -2.84 9.56 24.70
N LYS A 2 -3.98 10.12 24.22
CA LYS A 2 -5.31 9.94 24.86
C LYS A 2 -6.51 9.77 23.90
N ARG A 3 -6.29 9.57 22.58
CA ARG A 3 -7.39 9.46 21.59
C ARG A 3 -7.76 8.04 21.13
N ARG A 4 -7.03 6.99 21.53
CA ARG A 4 -7.31 5.58 21.16
C ARG A 4 -8.60 4.96 21.76
N LYS A 5 -9.47 5.72 22.44
CA LYS A 5 -10.36 5.14 23.49
C LYS A 5 -11.87 5.11 23.24
N ARG A 6 -12.40 5.45 22.06
CA ARG A 6 -13.86 5.27 21.83
C ARG A 6 -14.20 3.89 21.25
N ILE A 7 -13.47 3.44 20.24
CA ILE A 7 -13.76 2.15 19.59
C ILE A 7 -12.90 0.99 20.06
N GLY A 8 -11.77 1.25 20.73
CA GLY A 8 -10.79 0.21 21.10
C GLY A 8 -11.35 -0.94 21.96
N SER A 9 -12.41 -0.70 22.74
CA SER A 9 -13.09 -1.73 23.55
C SER A 9 -14.23 -2.45 22.83
N LEU A 10 -14.59 -2.02 21.62
CA LEU A 10 -15.67 -2.61 20.84
C LEU A 10 -15.16 -3.84 20.07
N SER A 11 -16.04 -4.84 19.91
CA SER A 11 -15.78 -5.97 19.02
C SER A 11 -15.63 -5.51 17.57
N LEU A 12 -14.91 -6.28 16.75
CA LEU A 12 -14.72 -5.99 15.33
C LEU A 12 -16.07 -5.83 14.59
N GLY A 13 -17.05 -6.69 14.86
CA GLY A 13 -18.39 -6.55 14.30
C GLY A 13 -19.09 -5.24 14.69
N ALA A 14 -18.95 -4.78 15.94
CA ALA A 14 -19.51 -3.49 16.36
C ALA A 14 -18.82 -2.31 15.66
N ARG A 15 -17.49 -2.39 15.46
CA ARG A 15 -16.74 -1.38 14.70
C ARG A 15 -17.15 -1.35 13.23
N LEU A 16 -17.36 -2.52 12.61
CA LEU A 16 -17.84 -2.62 11.23
C LEU A 16 -19.24 -2.01 11.08
N VAL A 17 -20.13 -2.23 12.05
CA VAL A 17 -21.45 -1.57 12.08
C VAL A 17 -21.30 -0.04 12.17
N LEU A 18 -20.40 0.48 13.00
CA LEU A 18 -20.17 1.93 13.09
C LEU A 18 -19.55 2.51 11.81
N LEU A 19 -18.62 1.78 11.18
CA LEU A 19 -18.04 2.13 9.88
C LEU A 19 -19.14 2.27 8.82
N ARG A 20 -19.97 1.22 8.66
CA ARG A 20 -21.09 1.19 7.70
C ARG A 20 -22.12 2.28 7.93
N ARG A 21 -22.24 2.78 9.16
CA ARG A 21 -23.15 3.88 9.52
C ARG A 21 -22.52 5.28 9.37
N GLY A 22 -21.25 5.37 8.96
CA GLY A 22 -20.54 6.65 8.87
C GLY A 22 -20.38 7.34 10.22
N MET A 23 -20.29 6.58 11.32
CA MET A 23 -20.23 7.10 12.69
C MET A 23 -18.81 7.21 13.24
N LEU A 24 -17.82 6.83 12.43
CA LEU A 24 -16.41 6.87 12.77
C LEU A 24 -15.74 8.09 12.13
N ASP A 25 -14.88 8.76 12.87
CA ASP A 25 -13.98 9.76 12.28
C ASP A 25 -12.84 9.08 11.49
N PRO A 26 -12.08 9.80 10.64
CA PRO A 26 -11.03 9.19 9.82
C PRO A 26 -9.97 8.40 10.60
N CYS A 27 -9.60 8.85 11.81
CA CYS A 27 -8.66 8.13 12.66
C CYS A 27 -9.28 6.84 13.21
N GLU A 28 -10.55 6.88 13.60
CA GLU A 28 -11.28 5.70 14.05
C GLU A 28 -11.53 4.69 12.92
N ILE A 29 -11.77 5.17 11.69
CA ILE A 29 -11.83 4.32 10.49
C ILE A 29 -10.47 3.65 10.30
N ALA A 30 -9.38 4.42 10.30
CA ALA A 30 -8.02 3.89 10.14
C ALA A 30 -7.66 2.85 11.21
N ASP A 31 -7.99 3.11 12.48
CA ASP A 31 -7.79 2.18 13.60
C ASP A 31 -8.64 0.91 13.42
N ALA A 32 -9.91 1.04 13.00
CA ALA A 32 -10.78 -0.12 12.77
C ALA A 32 -10.29 -0.98 11.60
N VAL A 33 -9.88 -0.36 10.49
CA VAL A 33 -9.35 -1.04 9.30
C VAL A 33 -8.06 -1.79 9.60
N ALA A 34 -7.16 -1.19 10.38
CA ALA A 34 -5.94 -1.86 10.82
C ALA A 34 -6.26 -3.11 11.65
N ASP A 35 -7.20 -3.01 12.61
CA ASP A 35 -7.63 -4.15 13.40
C ASP A 35 -8.36 -5.21 12.55
N PHE A 36 -9.13 -4.82 11.53
CA PHE A 36 -9.73 -5.78 10.59
C PHE A 36 -8.69 -6.58 9.81
N GLY A 37 -7.62 -5.92 9.36
CA GLY A 37 -6.51 -6.57 8.68
C GLY A 37 -5.78 -7.55 9.60
N VAL A 38 -5.24 -7.05 10.72
CA VAL A 38 -4.43 -7.84 11.66
C VAL A 38 -5.18 -9.05 12.20
N GLU A 39 -6.47 -8.91 12.48
CA GLU A 39 -7.32 -10.00 13.00
C GLU A 39 -7.98 -10.84 11.89
N TYR A 40 -7.61 -10.63 10.62
CA TYR A 40 -8.15 -11.32 9.45
C TYR A 40 -9.69 -11.33 9.41
N PHE A 41 -10.32 -10.20 9.74
CA PHE A 41 -11.77 -10.08 9.80
C PHE A 41 -12.38 -9.93 8.40
N VAL A 42 -12.47 -11.06 7.69
CA VAL A 42 -12.88 -11.15 6.29
C VAL A 42 -14.24 -10.53 5.97
N GLU A 43 -15.15 -10.43 6.93
CA GLU A 43 -16.46 -9.79 6.74
C GLU A 43 -16.35 -8.29 6.39
N ALA A 44 -15.30 -7.62 6.87
CA ALA A 44 -15.05 -6.21 6.60
C ALA A 44 -14.34 -5.97 5.26
N LYS A 45 -13.83 -7.01 4.59
CA LYS A 45 -12.99 -6.87 3.39
C LYS A 45 -13.65 -6.02 2.28
N PRO A 46 -14.93 -6.21 1.92
CA PRO A 46 -15.58 -5.38 0.90
C PRO A 46 -15.67 -3.90 1.31
N ASP A 47 -15.86 -3.62 2.60
CA ASP A 47 -15.87 -2.26 3.13
C ASP A 47 -14.45 -1.65 3.04
N VAL A 48 -13.41 -2.41 3.41
CA VAL A 48 -12.01 -1.97 3.30
C VAL A 48 -11.62 -1.69 1.85
N GLU A 49 -12.07 -2.51 0.89
CA GLU A 49 -11.85 -2.27 -0.55
C GLU A 49 -12.44 -0.94 -1.04
N GLN A 50 -13.60 -0.54 -0.53
CA GLN A 50 -14.22 0.74 -0.85
C GLN A 50 -13.44 1.94 -0.26
N LEU A 51 -12.75 1.74 0.86
CA LEU A 51 -11.99 2.80 1.52
C LEU A 51 -10.74 3.25 0.76
N LEU A 52 -10.33 2.54 -0.31
CA LEU A 52 -9.34 3.04 -1.28
C LEU A 52 -9.78 4.32 -2.01
N ASP A 53 -11.09 4.61 -2.00
CA ASP A 53 -11.69 5.78 -2.63
C ASP A 53 -12.05 6.89 -1.62
N HIS A 54 -11.67 6.74 -0.35
CA HIS A 54 -12.00 7.70 0.70
C HIS A 54 -11.25 9.04 0.53
N ASP A 55 -11.88 10.16 0.87
CA ASP A 55 -11.29 11.50 0.72
C ASP A 55 -10.08 11.74 1.63
N ASP A 56 -10.13 11.21 2.85
CA ASP A 56 -9.04 11.33 3.83
C ASP A 56 -7.90 10.33 3.52
N PRO A 57 -6.65 10.80 3.37
CA PRO A 57 -5.50 9.95 3.08
C PRO A 57 -5.17 8.95 4.19
N ILE A 58 -5.45 9.23 5.47
CA ILE A 58 -5.16 8.27 6.54
C ILE A 58 -5.99 6.99 6.38
N VAL A 59 -7.22 7.14 5.89
CA VAL A 59 -8.14 6.04 5.63
C VAL A 59 -7.70 5.25 4.42
N ARG A 60 -7.32 5.93 3.32
CA ARG A 60 -6.78 5.26 2.13
C ARG A 60 -5.50 4.50 2.46
N TYR A 61 -4.58 5.11 3.18
CA TYR A 61 -3.34 4.49 3.65
C TYR A 61 -3.63 3.20 4.44
N SER A 62 -4.50 3.26 5.45
CA SER A 62 -4.85 2.07 6.24
C SER A 62 -5.51 0.98 5.39
N ALA A 63 -6.36 1.35 4.42
CA ALA A 63 -6.96 0.38 3.51
C ALA A 63 -5.90 -0.29 2.61
N ILE A 64 -4.96 0.47 2.06
CA ILE A 64 -3.83 -0.08 1.27
C ILE A 64 -3.02 -1.07 2.11
N VAL A 65 -2.71 -0.72 3.35
CA VAL A 65 -1.95 -1.60 4.26
C VAL A 65 -2.72 -2.89 4.54
N ALA A 66 -3.98 -2.78 4.97
CA ALA A 66 -4.81 -3.94 5.29
C ALA A 66 -4.99 -4.87 4.07
N LEU A 67 -5.25 -4.32 2.88
CA LEU A 67 -5.47 -5.13 1.67
C LEU A 67 -4.17 -5.76 1.14
N GLY A 68 -3.06 -5.02 1.19
CA GLY A 68 -1.78 -5.44 0.61
C GLY A 68 -0.95 -6.38 1.47
N PHE A 69 -1.06 -6.26 2.80
CA PHE A 69 -0.18 -6.97 3.74
C PHE A 69 -0.92 -7.97 4.62
N ASP A 70 -2.18 -7.70 4.97
CA ASP A 70 -2.93 -8.58 5.85
C ASP A 70 -3.87 -9.49 5.04
N PHE A 71 -4.84 -8.92 4.33
CA PHE A 71 -5.76 -9.68 3.47
C PHE A 71 -5.11 -10.24 2.21
N CYS A 72 -3.97 -9.70 1.79
CA CYS A 72 -3.20 -10.13 0.61
C CYS A 72 -4.06 -10.31 -0.64
N THR A 73 -4.89 -9.33 -0.99
CA THR A 73 -5.84 -9.40 -2.10
C THR A 73 -5.48 -8.50 -3.28
N THR A 74 -5.89 -8.91 -4.48
CA THR A 74 -5.71 -8.18 -5.73
C THR A 74 -7.03 -7.71 -6.36
N ASP A 75 -8.16 -7.80 -5.64
CA ASP A 75 -9.51 -7.54 -6.20
C ASP A 75 -9.69 -6.10 -6.69
N ARG A 76 -8.90 -5.14 -6.17
CA ARG A 76 -8.90 -3.73 -6.55
C ARG A 76 -7.56 -3.27 -7.12
N ILE A 77 -6.84 -4.16 -7.83
CA ILE A 77 -5.48 -3.89 -8.33
C ILE A 77 -5.39 -2.64 -9.23
N GLU A 78 -6.41 -2.38 -10.06
CA GLU A 78 -6.47 -1.18 -10.91
C GLU A 78 -6.54 0.10 -10.08
N ARG A 79 -7.33 0.08 -8.99
CA ARG A 79 -7.43 1.23 -8.11
C ARG A 79 -6.12 1.46 -7.34
N LEU A 80 -5.45 0.37 -6.94
CA LEU A 80 -4.13 0.46 -6.31
C LEU A 80 -3.08 1.02 -7.28
N LEU A 81 -3.17 0.71 -8.59
CA LEU A 81 -2.31 1.31 -9.63
C LEU A 81 -2.61 2.80 -9.77
N ASP A 82 -3.88 3.21 -9.80
CA ASP A 82 -4.25 4.62 -9.82
C ASP A 82 -3.69 5.37 -8.60
N ILE A 83 -3.77 4.76 -7.41
CA ILE A 83 -3.17 5.34 -6.19
C ILE A 83 -1.67 5.51 -6.38
N LEU A 84 -0.95 4.45 -6.80
CA LEU A 84 0.50 4.49 -7.03
C LEU A 84 0.92 5.64 -7.95
N PHE A 85 0.15 5.96 -8.98
CA PHE A 85 0.51 6.97 -9.97
C PHE A 85 -0.01 8.38 -9.68
N ARG A 86 -1.16 8.51 -9.00
CA ARG A 86 -1.96 9.74 -9.02
C ARG A 86 -2.49 10.17 -7.67
N ASP A 87 -2.34 9.38 -6.61
CA ASP A 87 -2.82 9.81 -5.30
C ASP A 87 -2.09 11.10 -4.89
N PRO A 88 -2.80 12.16 -4.46
CA PRO A 88 -2.15 13.39 -4.02
C PRO A 88 -1.29 13.18 -2.77
N ASP A 89 -1.59 12.15 -1.97
CA ASP A 89 -0.88 11.86 -0.74
C ASP A 89 0.32 10.93 -1.00
N ARG A 90 1.50 11.43 -0.66
CA ARG A 90 2.78 10.73 -0.81
C ARG A 90 2.82 9.41 -0.05
N ASP A 91 2.27 9.35 1.17
CA ASP A 91 2.30 8.14 1.97
C ASP A 91 1.39 7.05 1.38
N CYS A 92 0.26 7.44 0.77
CA CYS A 92 -0.57 6.52 -0.01
C CYS A 92 0.18 5.96 -1.23
N ARG A 93 0.89 6.79 -2.01
CA ARG A 93 1.70 6.31 -3.15
C ARG A 93 2.81 5.34 -2.70
N ARG A 94 3.53 5.71 -1.64
CA ARG A 94 4.57 4.86 -1.02
C ARG A 94 4.01 3.53 -0.53
N ALA A 95 2.86 3.56 0.16
CA ALA A 95 2.19 2.36 0.65
C ALA A 95 1.72 1.46 -0.51
N ALA A 96 1.19 2.05 -1.59
CA ALA A 96 0.78 1.30 -2.76
C ALA A 96 1.96 0.58 -3.43
N ALA A 97 3.10 1.25 -3.59
CA ALA A 97 4.33 0.63 -4.07
C ALA A 97 4.72 -0.59 -3.22
N ALA A 98 4.75 -0.42 -1.89
CA ALA A 98 5.08 -1.49 -0.96
C ALA A 98 4.07 -2.67 -1.04
N ALA A 99 2.77 -2.37 -1.14
CA ALA A 99 1.71 -3.36 -1.30
C ALA A 99 1.88 -4.16 -2.59
N PHE A 100 2.20 -3.53 -3.73
CA PHE A 100 2.52 -4.25 -4.97
C PHE A 100 3.68 -5.22 -4.80
N GLY A 101 4.77 -4.79 -4.15
CA GLY A 101 5.90 -5.66 -3.85
C GLY A 101 5.54 -6.84 -2.94
N CYS A 102 4.55 -6.69 -2.06
CA CYS A 102 4.03 -7.78 -1.24
C CYS A 102 3.18 -8.75 -2.07
N LEU A 103 2.13 -8.23 -2.71
CA LEU A 103 1.12 -8.99 -3.46
C LEU A 103 1.72 -9.76 -4.65
N HIS A 104 2.75 -9.21 -5.30
CA HIS A 104 3.35 -9.77 -6.51
C HIS A 104 4.75 -10.36 -6.28
N ARG A 105 5.12 -10.66 -5.03
CA ARG A 105 6.46 -11.18 -4.70
C ARG A 105 6.81 -12.44 -5.50
N GLY A 106 7.91 -12.37 -6.26
CA GLY A 106 8.42 -13.50 -7.07
C GLY A 106 7.55 -13.90 -8.25
N THR A 107 6.47 -13.17 -8.54
CA THR A 107 5.57 -13.48 -9.65
C THR A 107 6.17 -13.13 -11.01
N ASN A 108 7.17 -12.25 -11.06
CA ASN A 108 7.69 -11.66 -12.29
C ASN A 108 6.59 -11.02 -13.16
N ASP A 109 5.53 -10.48 -12.54
CA ASP A 109 4.47 -9.77 -13.25
C ASP A 109 5.06 -8.53 -13.95
N LYS A 110 5.17 -8.62 -15.28
CA LYS A 110 5.79 -7.57 -16.10
C LYS A 110 5.00 -6.28 -16.08
N ARG A 111 3.68 -6.34 -15.91
CA ARG A 111 2.83 -5.15 -15.86
C ARG A 111 3.11 -4.38 -14.58
N ILE A 112 3.14 -5.07 -13.45
CA ILE A 112 3.45 -4.45 -12.15
C ILE A 112 4.90 -4.00 -12.08
N ALA A 113 5.84 -4.81 -12.58
CA ALA A 113 7.25 -4.43 -12.66
C ALA A 113 7.45 -3.17 -13.51
N GLY A 114 6.77 -3.07 -14.67
CA GLY A 114 6.81 -1.88 -15.52
C GLY A 114 6.20 -0.65 -14.86
N ALA A 115 5.05 -0.80 -14.20
CA ALA A 115 4.42 0.26 -13.43
C ALA A 115 5.35 0.83 -12.34
N LEU A 116 5.98 -0.04 -11.55
CA LEU A 116 6.95 0.36 -10.54
C LEU A 116 8.17 1.04 -11.16
N ALA A 117 8.70 0.52 -12.27
CA ALA A 117 9.82 1.13 -12.98
C ALA A 117 9.52 2.54 -13.50
N VAL A 118 8.28 2.81 -13.94
CA VAL A 118 7.82 4.16 -14.30
C VAL A 118 7.90 5.11 -13.11
N VAL A 119 7.43 4.69 -11.93
CA VAL A 119 7.51 5.50 -10.70
C VAL A 119 8.95 5.77 -10.31
N VAL A 120 9.81 4.75 -10.29
CA VAL A 120 11.25 4.90 -9.95
C VAL A 120 11.94 5.96 -10.83
N ARG A 121 11.55 6.03 -12.11
CA ARG A 121 12.11 6.97 -13.10
C ARG A 121 11.49 8.37 -13.07
N ASN A 122 10.35 8.56 -12.42
CA ASN A 122 9.69 9.86 -12.38
C ASN A 122 10.53 10.85 -11.55
N LYS A 123 11.18 11.80 -12.23
CA LYS A 123 12.04 12.81 -11.55
C LYS A 123 11.26 13.82 -10.71
N ASN A 124 9.94 13.90 -10.91
CA ASN A 124 9.06 14.76 -10.15
C ASN A 124 8.39 14.04 -8.97
N GLU A 125 8.65 12.74 -8.82
CA GLU A 125 8.18 11.95 -7.67
C GLU A 125 9.15 12.09 -6.50
N GLU A 126 8.62 12.02 -5.29
CA GLU A 126 9.38 12.09 -4.06
C GLU A 126 10.32 10.88 -3.91
N ASP A 127 11.54 11.15 -3.42
CA ASP A 127 12.64 10.18 -3.38
C ASP A 127 12.28 8.87 -2.67
N ASP A 128 11.54 8.95 -1.58
CA ASP A 128 11.09 7.78 -0.83
C ASP A 128 10.07 6.94 -1.62
N VAL A 129 9.13 7.55 -2.35
CA VAL A 129 8.17 6.80 -3.17
C VAL A 129 8.94 6.04 -4.26
N ARG A 130 9.95 6.68 -4.86
CA ARG A 130 10.84 6.07 -5.85
C ARG A 130 11.65 4.92 -5.25
N ILE A 131 12.19 5.09 -4.05
CA ILE A 131 12.94 4.05 -3.31
C ILE A 131 12.04 2.85 -2.98
N PHE A 132 10.83 3.09 -2.46
CA PHE A 132 9.87 2.04 -2.16
C PHE A 132 9.37 1.35 -3.43
N ALA A 133 9.21 2.07 -4.55
CA ALA A 133 8.90 1.46 -5.84
C ALA A 133 10.05 0.58 -6.36
N TYR A 134 11.31 0.97 -6.13
CA TYR A 134 12.47 0.18 -6.52
C TYR A 134 12.56 -1.11 -5.70
N THR A 135 12.45 -1.03 -4.38
CA THR A 135 12.44 -2.23 -3.52
C THR A 135 11.22 -3.12 -3.79
N ALA A 136 10.07 -2.53 -4.12
CA ALA A 136 8.91 -3.29 -4.59
C ALA A 136 9.19 -4.00 -5.92
N LEU A 137 9.87 -3.36 -6.88
CA LEU A 137 10.29 -3.99 -8.13
C LEU A 137 11.18 -5.20 -7.83
N LEU A 138 12.20 -5.07 -6.97
CA LEU A 138 13.05 -6.19 -6.55
C LEU A 138 12.22 -7.33 -5.93
N ASN A 139 11.19 -7.01 -5.14
CA ASN A 139 10.27 -8.01 -4.60
C ASN A 139 9.48 -8.73 -5.69
N VAL A 140 8.94 -8.02 -6.70
CA VAL A 140 8.22 -8.61 -7.84
C VAL A 140 9.11 -9.58 -8.61
N LEU A 141 10.38 -9.22 -8.79
CA LEU A 141 11.41 -10.05 -9.43
C LEU A 141 11.87 -11.24 -8.58
N GLY A 142 11.42 -11.33 -7.33
CA GLY A 142 11.77 -12.42 -6.43
C GLY A 142 13.18 -12.35 -5.87
N ILE A 143 13.83 -11.17 -5.91
CA ILE A 143 15.16 -10.98 -5.32
C ILE A 143 15.06 -11.23 -3.80
N PRO A 144 15.89 -12.10 -3.21
CA PRO A 144 15.89 -12.38 -1.78
C PRO A 144 16.09 -11.11 -0.94
N ARG A 145 15.32 -10.95 0.16
CA ARG A 145 15.36 -9.74 1.00
C ARG A 145 16.75 -9.41 1.55
N ASN A 146 17.59 -10.41 1.82
CA ASN A 146 18.96 -10.22 2.31
C ASN A 146 19.92 -9.67 1.24
N LEU A 147 19.50 -9.63 -0.03
CA LEU A 147 20.24 -9.01 -1.14
C LEU A 147 19.64 -7.66 -1.55
N GLN A 148 18.52 -7.25 -0.96
CA GLN A 148 17.89 -5.98 -1.25
C GLN A 148 18.49 -4.89 -0.36
N PRO A 149 18.58 -3.64 -0.85
CA PRO A 149 18.91 -2.51 0.00
C PRO A 149 17.77 -2.26 1.01
N ASP A 150 18.12 -1.72 2.16
CA ASP A 150 17.13 -1.23 3.11
C ASP A 150 16.52 0.09 2.58
N PRO A 151 15.20 0.14 2.30
CA PRO A 151 14.57 1.33 1.76
C PRO A 151 14.64 2.55 2.68
N LEU A 152 14.90 2.36 3.98
CA LEU A 152 15.01 3.47 4.94
C LEU A 152 16.41 4.09 4.99
N SER A 153 17.42 3.43 4.42
CA SER A 153 18.81 3.90 4.46
C SER A 153 19.45 4.08 3.08
N MET A 154 18.83 3.56 2.02
CA MET A 154 19.34 3.71 0.66
C MET A 154 19.12 5.12 0.09
N ALA A 155 20.04 5.56 -0.77
CA ALA A 155 19.90 6.76 -1.56
C ALA A 155 19.46 6.42 -3.00
N LEU A 156 18.94 7.40 -3.73
CA LEU A 156 18.61 7.22 -5.16
C LEU A 156 19.82 6.86 -6.04
N GLY A 157 21.03 7.19 -5.58
CA GLY A 157 22.28 6.80 -6.25
C GLY A 157 22.52 5.29 -6.23
N ASP A 158 21.92 4.57 -5.28
CA ASP A 158 22.08 3.12 -5.10
C ASP A 158 21.14 2.30 -5.98
N ILE A 159 20.25 2.97 -6.72
CA ILE A 159 19.32 2.31 -7.65
C ILE A 159 20.08 1.75 -8.84
N ASP A 160 19.82 0.47 -9.15
CA ASP A 160 20.24 -0.14 -10.42
C ASP A 160 19.39 0.43 -11.57
N TRP A 161 19.87 1.52 -12.16
CA TRP A 161 19.20 2.19 -13.27
C TRP A 161 19.24 1.40 -14.59
N GLU A 162 20.08 0.37 -14.71
CA GLU A 162 20.07 -0.53 -15.86
C GLU A 162 18.88 -1.49 -15.75
N LEU A 163 18.74 -2.13 -14.59
CA LEU A 163 17.58 -2.97 -14.25
C LEU A 163 16.27 -2.21 -14.46
N VAL A 164 16.15 -1.01 -13.89
CA VAL A 164 14.92 -0.19 -13.98
C VAL A 164 14.58 0.15 -15.45
N ARG A 165 15.59 0.41 -16.29
CA ARG A 165 15.35 0.68 -17.72
C ARG A 165 14.84 -0.54 -18.47
N GLY A 166 15.24 -1.75 -18.07
CA GLY A 166 14.77 -3.01 -18.66
C GLY A 166 13.25 -3.22 -18.58
N TYR A 167 12.57 -2.60 -17.60
CA TYR A 167 11.12 -2.76 -17.39
C TYR A 167 10.28 -1.57 -17.89
N SER A 168 10.92 -0.56 -18.49
CA SER A 168 10.26 0.69 -18.91
C SER A 168 9.75 0.72 -20.36
N ALA A 169 9.71 -0.43 -21.04
CA ALA A 169 9.36 -0.56 -22.46
C ALA A 169 8.03 -1.31 -22.71
N LEU A 170 7.15 -1.40 -21.72
CA LEU A 170 5.84 -2.05 -21.81
C LEU A 170 4.70 -1.08 -21.55
#